data_AF-A0A9E2XW63-F1
#
_entry.id   AF-A0A9E2XW63-F1
#
_cell.length_a   1.000
_cell.length_b   1.000
_cell.length_c   1.000
_cell.angle_alpha   90.00
_cell.angle_beta   90.00
_cell.angle_gamma   90.00
#
_symmetry.space_group_name_H-M   'P 1'
#
loop_
_entity.id
_entity.type
_entity.pdbx_description
1 polymer ?
#
loop_
_entity_poly.entity_id
_entity_poly.type
_entity_poly.pdbx_seq_one_letter_code
_entity_poly.pdbx_strand_id
1 'polypeptide(L)'
;MADFTIYLGNKNYSSWSMRPWLVLKQTGVAFEEIVIPLYEPTSKATIMKYSPSGTVPALRHGELVVWDSLAICEYLAESFPTFQLWPRDHDA
;
A
#
# COMPACT_ATOMS: atom_id res chain seq x y z
N MET A 1 -1.37 0.81 -18.20
CA MET A 1 -1.73 1.30 -16.85
C MET A 1 -1.14 0.32 -15.85
N ALA A 2 -0.51 0.79 -14.77
CA ALA A 2 0.03 -0.12 -13.76
C ALA A 2 -1.12 -0.86 -13.06
N ASP A 3 -1.00 -2.16 -12.92
CA ASP A 3 -2.01 -3.02 -12.29
C ASP A 3 -1.71 -3.13 -10.80
N PHE A 4 -2.35 -2.25 -10.02
CA PHE A 4 -2.14 -2.15 -8.57
C PHE A 4 -3.34 -2.70 -7.80
N THR A 5 -3.08 -3.59 -6.85
CA THR A 5 -4.05 -3.98 -5.82
C THR A 5 -3.43 -3.73 -4.45
N ILE A 6 -4.10 -2.95 -3.59
CA ILE A 6 -3.65 -2.71 -2.23
C ILE A 6 -4.55 -3.42 -1.22
N TYR A 7 -3.91 -4.25 -0.37
CA TYR A 7 -4.53 -4.95 0.74
C TYR A 7 -4.37 -4.14 2.01
N LEU A 8 -5.49 -3.82 2.66
CA LEU A 8 -5.57 -2.85 3.74
C LEU A 8 -6.26 -3.45 4.96
N GLY A 9 -5.88 -3.00 6.15
CA GLY A 9 -6.77 -3.04 7.30
C GLY A 9 -7.84 -1.98 7.19
N ASN A 10 -8.82 -1.99 8.09
CA ASN A 10 -9.76 -0.86 8.21
C ASN A 10 -8.96 0.44 8.44
N LYS A 11 -9.14 1.43 7.55
CA LYS A 11 -8.37 2.68 7.54
C LYS A 11 -8.57 3.52 8.81
N ASN A 12 -9.70 3.35 9.51
CA ASN A 12 -9.95 4.00 10.80
C ASN A 12 -9.17 3.37 11.96
N TYR A 13 -8.70 2.13 11.79
CA TYR A 13 -8.01 1.36 12.83
C TYR A 13 -6.54 1.06 12.51
N SER A 14 -6.12 1.23 11.25
CA SER A 14 -4.76 0.97 10.78
C SER A 14 -4.19 2.20 10.08
N SER A 15 -3.51 3.04 10.86
CA SER A 15 -2.72 4.16 10.31
C SER A 15 -1.65 3.67 9.33
N TRP A 16 -1.10 2.48 9.56
CA TRP A 16 -0.19 1.79 8.64
C TRP A 16 -0.81 1.58 7.27
N SER A 17 -2.07 1.14 7.20
CA SER A 17 -2.79 0.96 5.93
C SER A 17 -3.17 2.30 5.29
N MET A 18 -3.53 3.29 6.11
CA MET A 18 -3.94 4.61 5.63
C MET A 18 -2.79 5.35 4.91
N ARG A 19 -1.55 5.21 5.37
CA ARG A 19 -0.38 5.90 4.81
C ARG A 19 -0.17 5.65 3.29
N PRO A 20 0.09 4.42 2.82
CA PRO A 20 0.29 4.17 1.39
C PRO A 20 -1.01 4.30 0.59
N TRP A 21 -2.16 4.10 1.22
CA TRP A 21 -3.45 4.38 0.56
C TRP A 21 -3.58 5.86 0.19
N LEU A 22 -3.28 6.79 1.11
CA LEU A 22 -3.30 8.22 0.82
C LEU A 22 -2.31 8.60 -0.29
N VAL A 23 -1.12 7.99 -0.28
CA VAL A 23 -0.13 8.19 -1.34
C VAL A 23 -0.68 7.76 -2.70
N LEU A 24 -1.23 6.55 -2.83
CA LEU A 24 -1.87 6.09 -4.06
C LEU A 24 -3.05 6.98 -4.51
N LYS A 25 -3.85 7.49 -3.56
CA LYS A 25 -4.91 8.46 -3.87
C LYS A 25 -4.34 9.76 -4.44
N GLN A 26 -3.23 10.26 -3.89
CA GLN A 26 -2.58 11.49 -4.33
C GLN A 26 -2.02 11.39 -5.76
N THR A 27 -1.55 10.22 -6.18
CA THR A 27 -0.99 10.04 -7.54
C THR A 27 -2.05 10.06 -8.63
N GLY A 28 -3.33 9.85 -8.29
CA GLY A 28 -4.42 9.72 -9.25
C GLY A 28 -4.37 8.44 -10.09
N VAL A 29 -3.46 7.51 -9.79
CA VAL A 29 -3.41 6.21 -10.48
C VAL A 29 -4.65 5.39 -10.14
N ALA A 30 -5.12 4.57 -11.09
CA ALA A 30 -6.13 3.57 -10.82
C ALA A 30 -5.52 2.42 -10.01
N PHE A 31 -6.23 1.95 -9.00
CA PHE A 31 -5.86 0.77 -8.21
C PHE A 31 -7.10 0.12 -7.60
N GLU A 32 -7.01 -1.18 -7.34
CA GLU A 32 -8.01 -1.94 -6.59
C GLU A 32 -7.74 -1.87 -5.08
N GLU A 33 -8.81 -1.72 -4.30
CA GLU A 33 -8.75 -1.71 -2.83
C GLU A 33 -9.41 -2.96 -2.25
N ILE A 34 -8.64 -3.73 -1.47
CA ILE A 34 -9.17 -4.89 -0.73
C ILE A 34 -8.97 -4.64 0.77
N VAL A 35 -10.07 -4.42 1.48
CA VAL A 35 -10.05 -4.21 2.93
C VAL A 35 -10.29 -5.53 3.65
N ILE A 36 -9.34 -5.92 4.50
CA ILE A 36 -9.39 -7.08 5.37
C ILE A 36 -9.79 -6.61 6.76
N PRO A 37 -10.94 -7.06 7.31
CA PRO A 37 -11.30 -6.80 8.70
C PRO A 37 -10.19 -7.26 9.64
N LEU A 38 -9.79 -6.38 10.56
CA LEU A 38 -8.80 -6.67 11.59
C LEU A 38 -9.50 -7.17 12.86
N TYR A 39 -8.77 -7.89 13.69
CA TYR A 39 -9.22 -8.39 15.00
C TYR A 39 -10.30 -9.48 14.95
N GLU A 40 -10.53 -10.06 13.77
CA GLU A 40 -11.32 -11.29 13.64
C GLU A 40 -10.42 -12.51 13.83
N PRO A 41 -10.95 -13.64 14.33
CA PRO A 41 -10.19 -14.89 14.46
C PRO A 41 -9.52 -15.34 13.16
N THR A 42 -10.11 -14.99 12.01
CA THR A 42 -9.62 -15.35 10.67
C THR A 42 -8.72 -14.28 10.04
N SER A 43 -8.57 -13.08 10.63
CA SER A 43 -7.83 -11.96 10.03
C SER A 43 -6.42 -12.37 9.63
N LYS A 44 -5.67 -12.99 10.55
CA LYS A 44 -4.27 -13.38 10.29
C LYS A 44 -4.16 -14.36 9.12
N ALA A 45 -5.03 -15.36 9.06
CA ALA A 45 -5.03 -16.34 7.97
C ALA A 45 -5.38 -15.70 6.63
N THR A 46 -6.30 -14.74 6.61
CA THR A 46 -6.65 -13.98 5.41
C THR A 46 -5.51 -13.08 4.96
N ILE A 47 -4.83 -12.37 5.87
CA ILE A 47 -3.70 -11.49 5.53
C ILE A 47 -2.55 -12.30 4.94
N MET A 48 -2.23 -13.47 5.51
CA MET A 48 -1.15 -14.34 5.01
C MET A 48 -1.35 -14.83 3.57
N LYS A 49 -2.56 -14.74 3.01
CA LYS A 49 -2.81 -15.05 1.59
C LYS A 49 -2.24 -14.00 0.64
N TYR A 50 -2.04 -12.77 1.13
CA TYR A 50 -1.73 -11.60 0.31
C TYR A 50 -0.47 -10.87 0.74
N SER A 51 -0.07 -11.01 2.00
CA SER A 51 1.09 -10.35 2.58
C SER A 51 2.05 -11.37 3.19
N PRO A 52 3.28 -11.49 2.67
CA PRO A 52 4.30 -12.40 3.22
C PRO A 52 4.62 -12.14 4.69
N SER A 53 4.46 -10.90 5.17
CA SER A 53 4.70 -10.53 6.57
C SER A 53 3.57 -10.92 7.52
N GLY A 54 2.40 -11.32 7.00
CA GLY A 54 1.21 -11.52 7.82
C GLY A 54 0.63 -10.23 8.41
N THR A 55 1.03 -9.08 7.87
CA THR A 55 0.53 -7.74 8.25
C THR A 55 0.04 -6.96 7.04
N VAL A 56 -0.77 -5.93 7.28
CA VAL A 56 -1.21 -4.97 6.27
C VAL A 56 -0.64 -3.59 6.61
N PRO A 57 -0.30 -2.76 5.61
CA PRO A 57 -0.61 -2.89 4.18
C PRO A 57 0.30 -3.84 3.41
N ALA A 58 -0.20 -4.31 2.26
CA ALA A 58 0.60 -4.92 1.19
C ALA A 58 0.11 -4.42 -0.17
N LEU A 59 1.03 -4.02 -1.05
CA LEU A 59 0.76 -3.60 -2.42
C LEU A 59 1.21 -4.70 -3.38
N ARG A 60 0.32 -5.15 -4.25
CA ARG A 60 0.64 -6.00 -5.38
C ARG A 60 0.78 -5.15 -6.64
N HIS A 61 1.84 -5.38 -7.40
CA HIS A 61 2.06 -4.86 -8.75
C HIS A 61 2.53 -5.99 -9.65
N GLY A 62 1.62 -6.55 -10.46
CA GLY A 62 1.88 -7.79 -11.19
C GLY A 62 2.22 -8.95 -10.24
N GLU A 63 3.39 -9.55 -10.39
CA GLU A 63 3.87 -10.64 -9.52
C GLU A 63 4.64 -10.14 -8.29
N LEU A 64 4.98 -8.85 -8.24
CA LEU A 64 5.66 -8.26 -7.09
C LEU A 64 4.64 -7.97 -5.97
N VAL A 65 4.99 -8.35 -4.75
CA VAL A 65 4.29 -7.92 -3.54
C VAL A 65 5.26 -7.14 -2.66
N VAL A 66 4.92 -5.88 -2.38
CA VAL A 66 5.64 -5.00 -1.46
C VAL A 66 4.82 -4.90 -0.18
N TRP A 67 5.40 -5.29 0.95
CA TRP A 67 4.79 -5.14 2.28
C TRP A 67 5.59 -4.13 3.09
N ASP A 68 4.98 -3.59 4.15
CA ASP A 68 5.40 -2.39 4.90
C ASP A 68 4.96 -1.06 4.29
N SER A 69 4.42 -0.17 5.13
CA SER A 69 3.85 1.09 4.69
C SER A 69 4.87 2.04 4.05
N LEU A 70 6.09 2.11 4.57
CA LEU A 70 7.12 3.01 4.06
C LEU A 70 7.75 2.41 2.81
N ALA A 71 8.02 1.10 2.81
CA ALA A 71 8.54 0.41 1.64
C ALA A 71 7.61 0.56 0.43
N ILE A 72 6.28 0.51 0.63
CA ILE A 72 5.31 0.78 -0.44
C ILE A 72 5.43 2.22 -0.96
N CYS A 73 5.54 3.21 -0.07
CA CYS A 73 5.69 4.61 -0.48
C CYS A 73 6.98 4.85 -1.26
N GLU A 74 8.11 4.32 -0.79
CA GLU A 74 9.41 4.41 -1.48
C GLU A 74 9.35 3.69 -2.84
N TYR A 75 8.80 2.49 -2.87
CA TYR A 75 8.61 1.74 -4.11
C TYR A 75 7.85 2.55 -5.17
N LEU A 76 6.76 3.21 -4.77
CA LEU A 76 5.98 4.07 -5.66
C LEU A 76 6.78 5.29 -6.12
N ALA A 77 7.55 5.92 -5.24
CA ALA A 77 8.35 7.10 -5.56
C ALA A 77 9.51 6.78 -6.51
N GLU A 78 10.22 5.68 -6.28
CA GLU A 78 11.35 5.23 -7.08
C GLU A 78 10.91 4.66 -8.44
N SER A 79 9.87 3.82 -8.44
CA SER A 79 9.44 3.11 -9.65
C SER A 79 8.62 3.99 -10.60
N PHE A 80 7.99 5.05 -10.07
CA PHE A 80 7.13 5.94 -10.84
C PHE A 80 7.47 7.41 -10.55
N PRO A 81 8.62 7.92 -11.05
CA PRO A 81 9.03 9.31 -10.81
C PRO A 81 8.01 10.35 -11.27
N THR A 82 7.13 10.00 -12.20
CA THR A 82 6.02 10.84 -12.66
C THR A 82 4.98 11.14 -11.59
N PHE A 83 4.91 10.34 -10.51
CA PHE A 83 4.05 10.58 -9.36
C PHE A 83 4.54 11.72 -8.47
N GLN A 84 5.81 12.12 -8.57
CA GLN A 84 6.38 13.29 -7.87
C GLN A 84 6.07 13.29 -6.36
N LEU A 85 6.28 12.13 -5.71
CA LEU A 85 5.95 11.93 -4.30
C LEU A 85 6.92 12.62 -3.34
N TRP A 86 8.14 12.89 -3.80
CA TRP A 86 9.15 13.64 -3.06
C TRP A 86 9.27 15.06 -3.60
N PRO A 87 9.60 16.05 -2.73
CA PRO A 87 10.08 17.34 -3.17
C PRO A 87 11.25 17.18 -4.14
N ARG A 88 11.28 18.03 -5.18
CA ARG A 88 12.38 18.03 -6.16
C ARG A 88 13.61 18.78 -5.66
N ASP A 89 13.38 19.70 -4.74
CA ASP A 89 14.40 20.49 -4.08
C ASP A 89 14.48 20.06 -2.63
N HIS A 90 15.70 19.86 -2.15
CA HIS A 90 15.98 19.51 -0.76
C HIS A 90 15.62 20.66 0.20
N ASP A 91 15.68 21.90 -0.30
CA ASP A 91 15.52 23.11 0.51
C ASP A 91 14.08 23.67 0.49
N ALA A 92 13.13 22.94 -0.12
CA ALA A 92 11.72 23.32 -0.23
C ALA A 92 10.88 23.06 1.03
#